data_AF-A0A2A3YNT6-F1
#
_entry.id   AF-A0A2A3YNT6-F1
#
_cell.length_a   1.000
_cell.length_b   1.000
_cell.length_c   1.000
_cell.angle_alpha   90.00
_cell.angle_beta   90.00
_cell.angle_gamma   90.00
#
_symmetry.space_group_name_H-M   'P 1'
#
loop_
_entity.id
_entity.type
_entity.pdbx_description
1 polymer ?
#
loop_
_entity_poly.entity_id
_entity_poly.type
_entity_poly.pdbx_seq_one_letter_code
_entity_poly.pdbx_strand_id
1 'polypeptide(L)'
;MTVPPSSHRDAHPYGRSSDDVRRRELRVRRTRRLRAVQLAIFSLLVIVLIGVGVYAVGEFRRPSAEQGVIAQKSFGEEEAEVTCPDPGAVPLPPGDVTVTVLNGTSRGGLAGEVTEQLGSRGFTMGDAGNTKKADSAVTIVYGPDGYLAAQSVRTQVPDAALRLDDREGAEVDLLLGNGFSEIAPEDDAAAALEDAVEMPEGCPTE
;
A
#
# COMPACT_ATOMS: atom_id res chain seq x y z
N MET A 1 -47.29 87.79 -27.62
CA MET A 1 -46.87 86.62 -26.81
C MET A 1 -46.51 85.52 -27.78
N THR A 2 -45.25 85.08 -27.75
CA THR A 2 -44.53 84.39 -28.83
C THR A 2 -44.85 82.90 -28.92
N VAL A 3 -45.08 82.42 -30.15
CA VAL A 3 -45.24 80.99 -30.50
C VAL A 3 -43.85 80.34 -30.59
N PRO A 4 -43.59 79.17 -29.96
CA PRO A 4 -42.32 78.48 -30.13
C PRO A 4 -42.28 77.70 -31.46
N PRO A 5 -41.13 77.60 -32.14
CA PRO A 5 -41.03 76.87 -33.39
C PRO A 5 -41.00 75.36 -33.16
N SER A 6 -41.86 74.64 -33.89
CA SER A 6 -41.87 73.20 -33.97
C SER A 6 -40.60 72.71 -34.69
N SER A 7 -39.72 72.00 -33.98
CA SER A 7 -38.59 71.31 -34.59
C SER A 7 -39.10 70.18 -35.49
N HIS A 8 -39.01 70.37 -36.80
CA HIS A 8 -39.15 69.30 -37.78
C HIS A 8 -38.01 68.31 -37.59
N ARG A 9 -38.33 67.06 -37.23
CA ARG A 9 -37.40 65.94 -37.30
C ARG A 9 -37.48 65.36 -38.71
N ASP A 10 -36.35 65.42 -39.41
CA ASP A 10 -36.14 64.80 -40.71
C ASP A 10 -36.34 63.28 -40.62
N ALA A 11 -37.42 62.79 -41.23
CA ALA A 11 -37.60 61.38 -41.53
C ALA A 11 -37.36 61.19 -43.03
N HIS A 12 -36.23 60.60 -43.40
CA HIS A 12 -35.92 60.27 -44.80
C HIS A 12 -36.78 59.10 -45.30
N PRO A 13 -37.24 59.08 -46.57
CA PRO A 13 -38.33 58.21 -46.99
C PRO A 13 -37.91 56.75 -47.22
N TYR A 14 -36.62 56.44 -47.34
CA TYR A 14 -36.14 55.08 -47.57
C TYR A 14 -34.78 54.86 -46.90
N GLY A 15 -34.81 54.47 -45.64
CA GLY A 15 -33.62 54.03 -44.91
C GLY A 15 -34.01 53.72 -43.48
N ARG A 16 -33.64 52.53 -42.97
CA ARG A 16 -33.69 52.27 -41.52
C ARG A 16 -33.05 53.47 -40.83
N SER A 17 -33.75 54.06 -39.87
CA SER A 17 -33.17 55.15 -39.10
C SER A 17 -31.82 54.68 -38.55
N SER A 18 -30.81 55.54 -38.57
CA SER A 18 -29.49 55.24 -37.99
C SER A 18 -29.64 54.77 -36.54
N ASP A 19 -30.67 55.26 -35.85
CA ASP A 19 -31.09 54.81 -34.52
C ASP A 19 -31.57 53.36 -34.48
N ASP A 20 -32.29 52.85 -35.48
CA ASP A 20 -32.73 51.45 -35.54
C ASP A 20 -31.57 50.48 -35.75
N VAL A 21 -30.61 50.84 -36.61
CA VAL A 21 -29.38 50.06 -36.81
C VAL A 21 -28.55 50.06 -35.53
N ARG A 22 -28.37 51.23 -34.91
CA ARG A 22 -27.65 51.39 -33.64
C ARG A 22 -28.29 50.64 -32.48
N ARG A 23 -29.63 50.66 -32.35
CA ARG A 23 -30.37 49.89 -31.32
C ARG A 23 -30.25 48.38 -31.55
N ARG A 24 -30.28 47.92 -32.80
CA ARG A 24 -30.12 46.49 -33.13
C ARG A 24 -28.71 45.99 -32.81
N GLU A 25 -27.69 46.77 -33.14
CA GLU A 25 -26.30 46.43 -32.82
C GLU A 25 -26.04 46.36 -31.30
N LEU A 26 -26.60 47.29 -30.52
CA LEU A 26 -26.46 47.28 -29.06
C LEU A 26 -27.14 46.07 -28.40
N ARG A 27 -28.32 45.64 -28.89
CA ARG A 27 -29.02 44.43 -28.39
C ARG A 27 -28.22 43.15 -28.63
N VAL A 28 -27.60 43.02 -29.81
CA VAL A 28 -26.75 41.86 -30.13
C VAL A 28 -25.47 41.85 -29.29
N ARG A 29 -24.84 43.02 -29.06
CA ARG A 29 -23.66 43.11 -28.18
C ARG A 29 -24.00 42.77 -26.72
N ARG A 30 -25.15 43.20 -26.22
CA ARG A 30 -25.58 42.93 -24.83
C ARG A 30 -25.84 41.44 -24.59
N THR A 31 -26.55 40.78 -25.50
CA THR A 31 -26.82 39.33 -25.40
C THR A 31 -25.56 38.48 -25.56
N ARG A 32 -24.64 38.87 -26.47
CA ARG A 32 -23.33 38.22 -26.61
C ARG A 32 -22.46 38.37 -25.36
N ARG A 33 -22.44 39.57 -24.75
CA ARG A 33 -21.72 39.80 -23.48
C ARG A 33 -22.29 38.97 -22.33
N LEU A 34 -23.61 38.88 -22.22
CA LEU A 34 -24.25 38.07 -21.18
C LEU A 34 -23.96 36.58 -21.36
N ARG A 35 -24.03 36.05 -22.59
CA ARG A 35 -23.68 34.64 -22.88
C ARG A 35 -22.19 34.36 -22.66
N ALA A 36 -21.30 35.30 -23.03
CA ALA A 36 -19.86 35.15 -22.80
C ALA A 36 -19.51 35.17 -21.30
N VAL A 37 -20.12 36.06 -20.52
CA VAL A 37 -19.93 36.11 -19.06
C VAL A 37 -20.48 34.84 -18.40
N GLN A 38 -21.64 34.35 -18.84
CA GLN A 38 -22.22 33.11 -18.34
C GLN A 38 -21.29 31.91 -18.62
N LEU A 39 -20.79 31.76 -19.85
CA LEU A 39 -19.86 30.68 -20.19
C LEU A 39 -18.54 30.78 -19.41
N ALA A 40 -18.04 31.99 -19.17
CA ALA A 40 -16.85 32.20 -18.35
C ALA A 40 -17.09 31.74 -16.89
N ILE A 41 -18.23 32.08 -16.29
CA ILE A 41 -18.60 31.64 -14.94
C ILE A 41 -18.74 30.12 -14.87
N PHE A 42 -19.43 29.49 -15.83
CA PHE A 42 -19.55 28.04 -15.87
C PHE A 42 -18.19 27.35 -16.05
N SER A 43 -17.33 27.88 -16.93
CA SER A 43 -15.98 27.33 -17.11
C SER A 43 -15.15 27.42 -15.82
N LEU A 44 -15.27 28.52 -15.08
CA LEU A 44 -14.58 28.70 -13.81
C LEU A 44 -15.12 27.76 -12.73
N LEU A 45 -16.44 27.56 -12.65
CA LEU A 45 -17.06 26.58 -11.74
C LEU A 45 -16.60 25.14 -12.04
N VAL A 46 -16.50 24.76 -13.31
CA VAL A 46 -16.02 23.42 -13.70
C VAL A 46 -14.56 23.23 -13.32
N ILE A 47 -13.70 24.23 -13.53
CA ILE A 47 -12.28 24.16 -13.12
C ILE A 47 -12.17 24.01 -11.60
N VAL A 48 -12.97 24.74 -10.83
CA VAL A 48 -12.99 24.62 -9.36
C VAL A 48 -13.47 23.23 -8.93
N LEU A 49 -14.53 22.68 -9.53
CA LEU A 49 -15.01 21.34 -9.23
C LEU A 49 -13.97 20.25 -9.54
N ILE A 50 -13.27 20.37 -10.67
CA ILE A 50 -12.18 19.45 -11.02
C ILE A 50 -11.04 19.58 -10.01
N GLY A 51 -10.67 20.81 -9.63
CA GLY A 51 -9.64 21.06 -8.61
C GLY A 51 -9.99 20.43 -7.25
N VAL A 52 -11.24 20.59 -6.80
CA VAL A 52 -11.74 19.98 -5.55
C VAL A 52 -11.76 18.45 -5.67
N GLY A 53 -12.18 17.90 -6.81
CA GLY A 53 -12.17 16.45 -7.04
C GLY A 53 -10.76 15.86 -7.04
N VAL A 54 -9.80 16.51 -7.71
CA VAL A 54 -8.38 16.10 -7.70
C VAL A 54 -7.80 16.19 -6.29
N TYR A 55 -8.11 17.26 -5.55
CA TYR A 55 -7.68 17.43 -4.17
C TYR A 55 -8.26 16.33 -3.25
N ALA A 56 -9.56 16.04 -3.35
CA ALA A 56 -10.22 15.00 -2.56
C ALA A 56 -9.67 13.61 -2.86
N VAL A 57 -9.45 13.27 -4.14
CA VAL A 57 -8.81 12.00 -4.54
C VAL A 57 -7.36 11.92 -4.07
N GLY A 58 -6.64 13.04 -4.06
CA GLY A 58 -5.30 13.13 -3.50
C GLY A 58 -5.27 12.83 -2.00
N GLU A 59 -6.23 13.36 -1.25
CA GLU A 59 -6.33 13.12 0.20
C GLU A 59 -6.75 11.67 0.52
N PHE A 60 -7.70 11.10 -0.23
CA PHE A 60 -8.12 9.70 -0.09
C PHE A 60 -7.04 8.67 -0.49
N ARG A 61 -6.05 9.07 -1.32
CA ARG A 61 -4.91 8.23 -1.69
C ARG A 61 -3.73 8.36 -0.74
N ARG A 62 -3.79 9.25 0.26
CA ARG A 62 -2.80 9.23 1.34
C ARG A 62 -3.10 8.01 2.19
N PRO A 63 -2.16 7.05 2.33
CA PRO A 63 -2.37 5.92 3.21
C PRO A 63 -2.62 6.47 4.61
N SER A 64 -3.76 6.09 5.20
CA SER A 64 -4.12 6.46 6.57
C SER A 64 -2.93 6.16 7.49
N ALA A 65 -2.33 7.20 8.06
CA ALA A 65 -1.33 7.06 9.11
C ALA A 65 -1.97 6.73 10.47
N GLU A 66 -3.30 6.74 10.54
CA GLU A 66 -4.03 6.33 11.73
C GLU A 66 -4.48 4.89 11.52
N GLN A 67 -3.65 4.00 12.06
CA GLN A 67 -4.06 2.68 12.50
C GLN A 67 -5.29 2.89 13.38
N GLY A 68 -6.42 2.29 13.02
CA GLY A 68 -7.54 2.19 13.96
C GLY A 68 -7.04 1.42 15.18
N VAL A 69 -6.65 2.15 16.23
CA VAL A 69 -6.27 1.55 17.51
C VAL A 69 -7.57 1.00 18.10
N ILE A 70 -7.86 -0.27 17.80
CA ILE A 70 -8.62 -1.07 18.75
C ILE A 70 -7.77 -1.03 20.02
N ALA A 71 -8.30 -0.44 21.08
CA ALA A 71 -7.65 -0.43 22.38
C ALA A 71 -7.24 -1.87 22.66
N GLN A 72 -5.92 -2.13 22.63
CA GLN A 72 -5.40 -3.42 23.05
C GLN A 72 -5.86 -3.59 24.49
N LYS A 73 -6.78 -4.53 24.68
CA LYS A 73 -7.08 -5.02 26.01
C LYS A 73 -5.81 -5.77 26.41
N SER A 74 -4.89 -5.05 27.05
CA SER A 74 -3.74 -5.64 27.72
C SER A 74 -4.30 -6.57 28.79
N PHE A 75 -4.46 -7.82 28.41
CA PHE A 75 -4.09 -8.91 29.30
C PHE A 75 -2.57 -8.82 29.43
N GLY A 76 -2.04 -9.17 30.61
CA GLY A 76 -0.67 -8.88 30.99
C GLY A 76 0.32 -9.25 29.90
N GLU A 77 1.42 -8.51 29.87
CA GLU A 77 2.63 -8.87 29.15
C GLU A 77 3.12 -10.22 29.67
N GLU A 78 2.50 -11.29 29.17
CA GLU A 78 3.10 -12.60 29.06
C GLU A 78 4.10 -12.39 27.93
N GLU A 79 5.37 -12.17 28.30
CA GLU A 79 6.46 -12.34 27.35
C GLU A 79 6.20 -13.66 26.65
N ALA A 80 6.10 -13.67 25.32
CA ALA A 80 5.88 -14.90 24.58
C ALA A 80 7.02 -15.85 24.97
N GLU A 81 6.73 -16.84 25.82
CA GLU A 81 7.70 -17.83 26.23
C GLU A 81 7.75 -18.85 25.09
N VAL A 82 8.95 -19.07 24.52
CA VAL A 82 9.13 -20.09 23.49
C VAL A 82 8.81 -21.46 24.09
N THR A 83 8.00 -22.26 23.39
CA THR A 83 7.77 -23.65 23.80
C THR A 83 9.08 -24.42 23.64
N CYS A 84 9.66 -24.85 24.75
CA CYS A 84 10.95 -25.53 24.76
C CYS A 84 10.86 -26.89 24.04
N PRO A 85 11.72 -27.15 23.03
CA PRO A 85 11.79 -28.45 22.39
C PRO A 85 12.49 -29.47 23.31
N ASP A 86 12.24 -30.76 23.07
CA ASP A 86 12.93 -31.84 23.77
C ASP A 86 14.46 -31.79 23.49
N PRO A 87 15.31 -32.21 24.45
CA PRO A 87 16.75 -32.24 24.25
C PRO A 87 17.15 -33.10 23.04
N GLY A 88 17.92 -32.53 22.12
CA GLY A 88 18.33 -33.21 20.88
C GLY A 88 17.24 -33.25 19.80
N ALA A 89 16.19 -32.43 19.91
CA ALA A 89 15.22 -32.25 18.85
C ALA A 89 15.89 -31.82 17.54
N VAL A 90 15.40 -32.37 16.44
CA VAL A 90 15.81 -32.02 15.08
C VAL A 90 14.79 -31.06 14.46
N PRO A 91 15.17 -30.29 13.43
CA PRO A 91 14.21 -29.50 12.66
C PRO A 91 13.05 -30.36 12.15
N LEU A 92 11.87 -29.75 12.03
CA LEU A 92 10.72 -30.41 11.41
C LEU A 92 11.01 -30.72 9.93
N PRO A 93 10.45 -31.83 9.41
CA PRO A 93 10.56 -32.11 7.98
C PRO A 93 9.86 -30.99 7.17
N PRO A 94 10.41 -30.58 6.01
CA PRO A 94 9.85 -29.48 5.21
C PRO A 94 8.35 -29.58 4.95
N GLY A 95 7.84 -30.79 4.71
CA GLY A 95 6.42 -31.03 4.41
C GLY A 95 5.45 -30.62 5.53
N ASP A 96 5.90 -30.63 6.78
CA ASP A 96 5.11 -30.26 7.95
C ASP A 96 5.27 -28.78 8.32
N VAL A 97 6.07 -28.03 7.57
CA VAL A 97 6.38 -26.63 7.83
C VAL A 97 5.67 -25.73 6.82
N THR A 98 4.76 -24.89 7.33
CA THR A 98 4.09 -23.86 6.55
C THR A 98 4.88 -22.55 6.56
N VAL A 99 5.32 -22.08 5.40
CA VAL A 99 6.14 -20.87 5.25
C VAL A 99 5.44 -19.83 4.39
N THR A 100 5.32 -18.61 4.92
CA THR A 100 4.84 -17.44 4.17
C THR A 100 6.01 -16.52 3.85
N VAL A 101 6.32 -16.33 2.55
CA VAL A 101 7.44 -15.48 2.14
C VAL A 101 6.95 -14.05 1.89
N LEU A 102 7.56 -13.09 2.59
CA LEU A 102 7.21 -11.68 2.53
C LEU A 102 8.39 -10.84 2.02
N ASN A 103 8.17 -10.14 0.91
CA ASN A 103 9.18 -9.24 0.34
C ASN A 103 9.18 -7.87 1.02
N GLY A 104 10.27 -7.53 1.69
CA GLY A 104 10.54 -6.22 2.28
C GLY A 104 11.36 -5.28 1.40
N THR A 105 11.71 -5.70 0.18
CA THR A 105 12.59 -4.96 -0.74
C THR A 105 11.81 -4.25 -1.86
N SER A 106 12.51 -3.48 -2.68
CA SER A 106 11.98 -2.94 -3.93
C SER A 106 12.09 -3.91 -5.13
N ARG A 107 12.68 -5.10 -4.95
CA ARG A 107 12.85 -6.10 -6.02
C ARG A 107 11.50 -6.78 -6.28
N GLY A 108 10.92 -6.55 -7.45
CA GLY A 108 9.67 -7.21 -7.85
C GLY A 108 9.86 -8.72 -8.07
N GLY A 109 8.90 -9.53 -7.65
CA GLY A 109 8.90 -10.99 -7.87
C GLY A 109 9.74 -11.80 -6.89
N LEU A 110 10.55 -11.17 -6.04
CA LEU A 110 11.48 -11.86 -5.13
C LEU A 110 10.81 -12.87 -4.21
N ALA A 111 9.69 -12.51 -3.56
CA ALA A 111 9.00 -13.45 -2.67
C ALA A 111 8.43 -14.65 -3.44
N GLY A 112 7.92 -14.44 -4.66
CA GLY A 112 7.42 -15.54 -5.49
C GLY A 112 8.53 -16.51 -5.90
N GLU A 113 9.68 -15.97 -6.31
CA GLU A 113 10.85 -16.78 -6.67
C GLU A 113 11.36 -17.63 -5.49
N VAL A 114 11.48 -17.04 -4.30
CA VAL A 114 11.88 -17.78 -3.10
C VAL A 114 10.81 -18.77 -2.67
N THR A 115 9.52 -18.42 -2.81
CA THR A 115 8.40 -19.33 -2.56
C THR A 115 8.47 -20.57 -3.44
N GLU A 116 8.74 -20.42 -4.74
CA GLU A 116 8.89 -21.55 -5.66
C GLU A 116 10.09 -22.43 -5.30
N GLN A 117 11.22 -21.81 -4.94
CA GLN A 117 12.41 -22.55 -4.52
C GLN A 117 12.16 -23.35 -3.23
N LEU A 118 11.57 -22.75 -2.19
CA LEU A 118 11.23 -23.47 -0.95
C LEU A 118 10.17 -24.55 -1.19
N GLY A 119 9.15 -24.27 -2.02
CA GLY A 119 8.16 -25.28 -2.40
C GLY A 119 8.78 -26.47 -3.12
N SER A 120 9.79 -26.25 -3.99
CA SER A 120 10.52 -27.33 -4.65
C SER A 120 11.30 -28.22 -3.67
N ARG A 121 11.69 -27.66 -2.51
CA ARG A 121 12.35 -28.36 -1.40
C ARG A 121 11.37 -29.04 -0.43
N GLY A 122 10.08 -29.06 -0.79
CA GLY A 122 9.04 -29.78 -0.06
C GLY A 122 8.37 -29.00 1.06
N PHE A 123 8.63 -27.69 1.20
CA PHE A 123 7.92 -26.85 2.15
C PHE A 123 6.47 -26.63 1.74
N THR A 124 5.57 -26.59 2.73
CA THR A 124 4.20 -26.13 2.50
C THR A 124 4.22 -24.61 2.41
N MET A 125 3.82 -24.05 1.25
CA MET A 125 3.91 -22.62 1.02
C MET A 125 2.58 -21.92 1.28
N GLY A 126 2.63 -20.83 2.04
CA GLY A 126 1.56 -19.83 2.11
C GLY A 126 1.59 -18.85 0.94
N ASP A 127 0.70 -17.86 0.98
CA ASP A 127 0.61 -16.84 -0.06
C ASP A 127 1.78 -15.84 0.02
N ALA A 128 2.57 -15.76 -1.05
CA ALA A 128 3.65 -14.78 -1.14
C ALA A 128 3.12 -13.34 -1.05
N GLY A 129 3.80 -12.50 -0.27
CA GLY A 129 3.35 -11.15 0.05
C GLY A 129 4.44 -10.09 0.05
N ASN A 130 4.07 -8.88 0.48
CA ASN A 130 5.00 -7.78 0.71
C ASN A 130 4.90 -7.31 2.16
N THR A 131 6.01 -6.84 2.72
CA THR A 131 6.08 -6.32 4.09
C THR A 131 6.90 -5.02 4.14
N LYS A 132 6.73 -4.26 5.21
CA LYS A 132 7.61 -3.13 5.56
C LYS A 132 8.43 -3.37 6.83
N LYS A 133 8.27 -4.54 7.44
CA LYS A 133 8.86 -4.93 8.73
C LYS A 133 10.15 -5.75 8.57
N ALA A 134 10.81 -5.64 7.42
CA ALA A 134 12.06 -6.35 7.17
C ALA A 134 13.22 -5.47 7.67
N ASP A 135 13.69 -5.75 8.88
CA ASP A 135 14.71 -4.95 9.56
C ASP A 135 16.14 -5.47 9.31
N SER A 136 16.28 -6.73 8.88
CA SER A 136 17.55 -7.41 8.56
C SER A 136 17.59 -7.91 7.12
N ALA A 137 18.72 -8.49 6.68
CA ALA A 137 18.83 -9.12 5.37
C ALA A 137 17.78 -10.23 5.19
N VAL A 138 17.61 -11.08 6.21
CA VAL A 138 16.56 -12.08 6.31
C VAL A 138 16.09 -12.14 7.75
N THR A 139 14.79 -12.19 7.97
CA THR A 139 14.20 -12.40 9.30
C THR A 139 13.17 -13.50 9.25
N ILE A 140 13.31 -14.50 10.10
CA ILE A 140 12.34 -15.57 10.29
C ILE A 140 11.50 -15.20 11.50
N VAL A 141 10.19 -15.12 11.32
CA VAL A 141 9.24 -14.74 12.35
C VAL A 141 8.38 -15.95 12.68
N TYR A 142 8.33 -16.33 13.94
CA TYR A 142 7.65 -17.54 14.39
C TYR A 142 6.93 -17.29 15.71
N GLY A 143 5.87 -18.07 15.98
CA GLY A 143 5.16 -18.08 17.26
C GLY A 143 5.82 -19.01 18.28
N PRO A 144 5.31 -19.06 19.53
CA PRO A 144 5.84 -19.90 20.60
C PRO A 144 6.05 -21.37 20.21
N ASP A 145 5.11 -21.94 19.43
CA ASP A 145 5.15 -23.34 18.99
C ASP A 145 5.94 -23.57 17.69
N GLY A 146 6.35 -22.48 17.03
CA GLY A 146 6.97 -22.51 15.70
C GLY A 146 8.49 -22.66 15.71
N TYR A 147 9.13 -22.90 16.85
CA TYR A 147 10.60 -22.88 16.94
C TYR A 147 11.28 -23.92 16.04
N LEU A 148 10.83 -25.18 16.08
CA LEU A 148 11.40 -26.24 15.23
C LEU A 148 11.12 -25.99 13.75
N ALA A 149 9.95 -25.44 13.41
CA ALA A 149 9.60 -25.02 12.06
C ALA A 149 10.54 -23.89 11.58
N ALA A 150 10.79 -22.88 12.42
CA ALA A 150 11.69 -21.77 12.14
C ALA A 150 13.12 -22.24 11.89
N GLN A 151 13.58 -23.22 12.67
CA GLN A 151 14.92 -23.79 12.50
C GLN A 151 15.05 -24.59 11.21
N SER A 152 13.99 -25.25 10.77
CA SER A 152 13.91 -25.91 9.46
C SER A 152 14.03 -24.92 8.31
N VAL A 153 13.43 -23.73 8.45
CA VAL A 153 13.59 -22.64 7.47
C VAL A 153 15.00 -22.04 7.55
N ARG A 154 15.58 -21.94 8.75
CA ARG A 154 16.93 -21.41 8.96
C ARG A 154 18.02 -22.26 8.30
N THR A 155 17.83 -23.57 8.11
CA THR A 155 18.76 -24.39 7.31
C THR A 155 18.84 -23.92 5.85
N GLN A 156 17.76 -23.34 5.33
CA GLN A 156 17.70 -22.78 3.98
C GLN A 156 18.30 -21.37 3.91
N VAL A 157 18.32 -20.65 5.02
CA VAL A 157 18.84 -19.27 5.14
C VAL A 157 19.67 -19.12 6.44
N PRO A 158 20.92 -19.60 6.45
CA PRO A 158 21.74 -19.70 7.67
C PRO A 158 21.94 -18.37 8.42
N ASP A 159 22.04 -17.26 7.67
CA ASP A 159 22.26 -15.91 8.20
C ASP A 159 20.95 -15.20 8.63
N ALA A 160 19.83 -15.92 8.70
CA ALA A 160 18.55 -15.35 9.08
C ALA A 160 18.48 -15.03 10.58
N ALA A 161 17.99 -13.83 10.90
CA ALA A 161 17.67 -13.47 12.27
C ALA A 161 16.34 -14.11 12.69
N LEU A 162 16.31 -14.75 13.85
CA LEU A 162 15.09 -15.29 14.46
C LEU A 162 14.37 -14.18 15.25
N ARG A 163 13.06 -14.07 15.05
CA ARG A 163 12.20 -13.15 15.80
C ARG A 163 10.96 -13.88 16.30
N LEU A 164 10.79 -13.89 17.61
CA LEU A 164 9.58 -14.38 18.25
C LEU A 164 8.44 -13.36 18.07
N ASP A 165 7.25 -13.88 17.83
CA ASP A 165 5.99 -13.16 17.65
C ASP A 165 4.96 -13.79 18.58
N ASP A 166 3.96 -13.02 19.01
CA ASP A 166 2.86 -13.48 19.87
C ASP A 166 1.76 -14.24 19.10
N ARG A 167 2.06 -14.68 17.87
CA ARG A 167 1.12 -15.41 17.01
C ARG A 167 0.83 -16.80 17.56
N GLU A 168 -0.40 -17.25 17.36
CA GLU A 168 -0.78 -18.63 17.62
C GLU A 168 -0.36 -19.54 16.45
N GLY A 169 0.03 -20.78 16.77
CA GLY A 169 0.36 -21.80 15.79
C GLY A 169 1.85 -21.88 15.42
N ALA A 170 2.15 -22.82 14.52
CA ALA A 170 3.52 -23.17 14.10
C ALA A 170 3.93 -22.59 12.73
N GLU A 171 3.12 -21.69 12.17
CA GLU A 171 3.40 -21.05 10.88
C GLU A 171 4.55 -20.04 10.99
N VAL A 172 5.36 -19.99 9.93
CA VAL A 172 6.59 -19.20 9.89
C VAL A 172 6.52 -18.17 8.77
N ASP A 173 6.82 -16.90 9.07
CA ASP A 173 7.02 -15.90 8.02
C ASP A 173 8.50 -15.70 7.74
N LEU A 174 8.87 -15.76 6.47
CA LEU A 174 10.20 -15.43 5.99
C LEU A 174 10.21 -14.03 5.37
N LEU A 175 10.80 -13.06 6.06
CA LEU A 175 10.88 -11.67 5.63
C LEU A 175 12.21 -11.45 4.91
N LEU A 176 12.13 -11.09 3.63
CA LEU A 176 13.28 -10.83 2.78
C LEU A 176 13.59 -9.33 2.75
N GLY A 177 14.75 -8.95 3.29
CA GLY A 177 15.24 -7.58 3.29
C GLY A 177 16.25 -7.29 2.18
N ASN A 178 16.72 -6.04 2.11
CA ASN A 178 17.57 -5.59 0.99
C ASN A 178 18.94 -6.29 0.92
N GLY A 179 19.37 -6.94 2.00
CA GLY A 179 20.60 -7.73 2.06
C GLY A 179 20.45 -9.18 1.58
N PHE A 180 19.24 -9.64 1.27
CA PHE A 180 19.02 -11.01 0.81
C PHE A 180 19.55 -11.22 -0.62
N SER A 181 20.39 -12.24 -0.79
CA SER A 181 20.92 -12.67 -2.08
C SER A 181 20.20 -13.92 -2.58
N GLU A 182 20.41 -15.04 -1.89
CA GLU A 182 20.00 -16.38 -2.29
C GLU A 182 19.80 -17.27 -1.05
N ILE A 183 19.11 -18.40 -1.25
CA ILE A 183 19.01 -19.46 -0.25
C ILE A 183 20.23 -20.39 -0.36
N ALA A 184 20.53 -21.11 0.73
CA ALA A 184 21.62 -22.07 0.78
C ALA A 184 21.49 -23.16 -0.30
N PRO A 185 22.61 -23.75 -0.77
CA PRO A 185 22.58 -24.91 -1.65
C PRO A 185 21.74 -26.05 -1.06
N GLU A 186 21.07 -26.82 -1.92
CA GLU A 186 20.15 -27.88 -1.48
C GLU A 186 20.85 -28.97 -0.66
N ASP A 187 22.05 -29.39 -1.07
CA ASP A 187 22.85 -30.39 -0.36
C ASP A 187 23.24 -29.91 1.06
N ASP A 188 23.66 -28.64 1.19
CA ASP A 188 24.03 -28.05 2.48
C ASP A 188 22.81 -27.90 3.39
N ALA A 189 21.68 -27.47 2.82
CA ALA A 189 20.44 -27.29 3.55
C ALA A 189 19.83 -28.63 4.00
N ALA A 190 19.97 -29.69 3.20
CA ALA A 190 19.54 -31.04 3.55
C ALA A 190 20.40 -31.64 4.66
N ALA A 191 21.72 -31.47 4.61
CA ALA A 191 22.63 -31.91 5.67
C ALA A 191 22.31 -31.23 7.01
N ALA A 192 22.04 -29.92 7.00
CA ALA A 192 21.70 -29.17 8.20
C ALA A 192 20.34 -29.54 8.83
N LEU A 193 19.45 -30.24 8.12
CA LEU A 193 18.20 -30.77 8.70
C LEU A 193 18.45 -32.00 9.59
N GLU A 194 19.60 -32.66 9.46
CA GLU A 194 19.96 -33.84 10.28
C GLU A 194 20.63 -33.45 11.60
N ASP A 195 21.10 -32.21 11.72
CA ASP A 195 21.76 -31.68 12.91
C ASP A 195 20.75 -31.32 14.00
N ALA A 196 21.12 -31.61 15.25
CA ALA A 196 20.31 -31.25 16.40
C ALA A 196 20.22 -29.73 16.54
N VAL A 197 19.01 -29.25 16.83
CA VAL A 197 18.73 -27.83 17.00
C VAL A 197 19.30 -27.36 18.34
N GLU A 198 19.95 -26.19 18.35
CA GLU A 198 20.34 -25.52 19.59
C GLU A 198 19.10 -25.19 20.43
N MET A 199 19.19 -25.31 21.76
CA MET A 199 18.08 -24.92 22.63
C MET A 199 17.88 -23.40 22.59
N PRO A 200 16.63 -22.90 22.51
CA PRO A 200 16.38 -21.47 22.57
C PRO A 200 16.70 -20.89 23.95
N GLU A 201 17.06 -19.61 23.98
CA GLU A 201 17.31 -18.88 25.22
C GLU A 201 16.03 -18.85 26.08
N GLY A 202 16.14 -19.23 27.35
CA GLY A 202 15.00 -19.30 28.28
C GLY A 202 14.54 -20.72 28.64
N CYS A 203 15.02 -21.74 27.94
CA CYS A 203 14.73 -23.12 28.29
C CYS A 203 15.67 -23.66 29.39
N PRO A 204 15.14 -24.39 30.40
CA PRO A 204 15.98 -25.00 31.41
C PRO A 204 16.85 -26.10 30.77
N THR A 205 18.17 -25.92 30.81
CA THR A 205 19.12 -27.00 30.49
C THR A 205 19.23 -27.90 31.71
N GLU A 206 18.79 -29.16 31.63
CA GLU A 206 19.04 -30.17 32.68
C GLU A 206 20.53 -30.44 32.91
#